data_AF-A0A9D1YG95-F1
#
_entry.id   AF-A0A9D1YG95-F1
#
_cell.length_a   1.000
_cell.length_b   1.000
_cell.length_c   1.000
_cell.angle_alpha   90.00
_cell.angle_beta   90.00
_cell.angle_gamma   90.00
#
_symmetry.space_group_name_H-M   'P 1'
#
loop_
_entity.id
_entity.type
_entity.pdbx_description
1 polymer ?
#
loop_
_entity_poly.entity_id
_entity_poly.type
_entity_poly.pdbx_seq_one_letter_code
_entity_poly.pdbx_strand_id
1 'polypeptide(L)'
;MNSYCGKDCEACAQRKKINCPGCQGASKEAWPGRCSLAACAKAKGNRSCAQCIYATGCQKLKRKDREPMATLQRLHAEATGKRRKQEQAAFLGKWLWVLFWMFLPSLVAGLLTDPTLTAQFPQLSLPGTVFSLAYTVAYGVILLLLSKECPKYKLAGAFVIAGGLVGLLPSLISAAQYNSSLSLLLTLPGLALSIAAQFMEFYGHSQVIEPYHNTLSLRWKQLWTWNLILTLVNFASGLLLSVSWFFGLVLGLLASVASLALLVLKLVYLYRTAQLFREKAGLRPQGRP
;
A
#
# COMPACT_ATOMS: atom_id res chain seq x y z
N MET A 1 -43.93 12.07 -23.74
CA MET A 1 -44.47 10.80 -23.16
C MET A 1 -44.72 10.94 -21.65
N ASN A 2 -45.92 10.64 -21.14
CA ASN A 2 -46.26 10.76 -19.71
C ASN A 2 -45.49 9.74 -18.87
N SER A 3 -45.03 10.10 -17.67
CA SER A 3 -44.43 9.16 -16.73
C SER A 3 -45.44 8.66 -15.70
N TYR A 4 -45.20 7.51 -15.07
CA TYR A 4 -46.01 7.03 -13.95
C TYR A 4 -46.09 8.05 -12.80
N CYS A 5 -45.06 8.88 -12.60
CA CYS A 5 -45.01 9.90 -11.54
C CYS A 5 -45.52 11.28 -11.97
N GLY A 6 -46.08 11.41 -13.19
CA GLY A 6 -46.65 12.67 -13.70
C GLY A 6 -45.62 13.72 -14.14
N LYS A 7 -44.33 13.39 -14.14
CA LYS A 7 -43.29 14.23 -14.74
C LYS A 7 -43.23 14.07 -16.25
N ASP A 8 -42.84 15.14 -16.93
CA ASP A 8 -42.33 15.01 -18.29
C ASP A 8 -40.91 14.41 -18.25
N CYS A 9 -40.76 13.25 -18.88
CA CYS A 9 -39.47 12.61 -19.03
C CYS A 9 -38.59 13.34 -20.07
N GLU A 10 -39.14 14.08 -21.02
CA GLU A 10 -38.37 14.78 -22.06
C GLU A 10 -37.73 16.06 -21.52
N ALA A 11 -38.46 16.85 -20.73
CA ALA A 11 -37.92 18.00 -20.00
C ALA A 11 -37.06 17.64 -18.76
N CYS A 12 -36.91 16.35 -18.43
CA CYS A 12 -36.15 15.94 -17.25
C CYS A 12 -34.63 16.05 -17.48
N ALA A 13 -34.01 17.09 -16.91
CA ALA A 13 -32.55 17.32 -17.00
C ALA A 13 -31.69 16.12 -16.55
N GLN A 14 -32.22 15.29 -15.64
CA GLN A 14 -31.50 14.12 -15.12
C GLN A 14 -31.56 12.92 -16.08
N ARG A 15 -32.56 12.83 -16.97
CA ARG A 15 -32.75 11.68 -17.87
C ARG A 15 -31.53 11.42 -18.75
N LYS A 16 -30.97 12.47 -19.35
CA LYS A 16 -29.75 12.40 -20.16
C LYS A 16 -28.52 12.03 -19.33
N LYS A 17 -28.40 12.56 -18.10
CA LYS A 17 -27.24 12.35 -17.23
C LYS A 17 -27.10 10.92 -16.70
N ILE A 18 -28.22 10.26 -16.38
CA ILE A 18 -28.23 8.88 -15.85
C ILE A 18 -28.64 7.83 -16.89
N ASN A 19 -28.72 8.22 -18.16
CA ASN A 19 -29.25 7.40 -19.26
C ASN A 19 -30.55 6.67 -18.88
N CYS A 20 -31.52 7.42 -18.34
CA CYS A 20 -32.76 6.83 -17.84
C CYS A 20 -33.65 6.40 -19.02
N PRO A 21 -34.02 5.11 -19.14
CA PRO A 21 -34.87 4.60 -20.22
C PRO A 21 -36.33 5.07 -20.11
N GLY A 22 -36.71 5.70 -19.00
CA GLY A 22 -38.09 6.09 -18.72
C GLY A 22 -38.89 4.95 -18.08
N CYS A 23 -39.92 5.30 -17.33
CA CYS A 23 -40.63 4.32 -16.48
C CYS A 23 -41.77 3.56 -17.20
N GLN A 24 -42.23 4.04 -18.36
CA GLN A 24 -43.26 3.38 -19.16
C GLN A 24 -42.69 2.49 -20.28
N GLY A 25 -41.43 2.74 -20.71
CA GLY A 25 -40.76 1.99 -21.79
C GLY A 25 -39.63 1.05 -21.34
N ALA A 26 -39.23 1.05 -20.07
CA ALA A 26 -38.16 0.18 -19.57
C ALA A 26 -38.63 -1.27 -19.36
N SER A 27 -37.85 -2.24 -19.84
CA SER A 27 -38.01 -3.66 -19.49
C SER A 27 -37.83 -3.86 -17.97
N LYS A 28 -38.42 -4.93 -17.42
CA LYS A 28 -38.53 -5.20 -15.97
C LYS A 28 -37.19 -5.39 -15.22
N GLU A 29 -36.06 -5.35 -15.91
CA GLU A 29 -34.78 -5.93 -15.46
C GLU A 29 -33.60 -4.95 -15.37
N ALA A 30 -33.59 -3.84 -16.10
CA ALA A 30 -32.38 -3.01 -16.18
C ALA A 30 -32.42 -1.82 -15.22
N TRP A 31 -31.83 -1.90 -14.00
CA TRP A 31 -31.53 -0.64 -13.27
C TRP A 31 -30.62 0.27 -14.11
N PRO A 32 -31.07 1.48 -14.49
CA PRO A 32 -32.11 2.29 -13.82
C PRO A 32 -33.59 2.05 -14.22
N GLY A 33 -34.26 0.98 -13.78
CA GLY A 33 -35.40 0.31 -14.43
C GLY A 33 -36.10 -0.66 -13.47
N ARG A 34 -36.12 -0.28 -12.20
CA ARG A 34 -37.26 -0.53 -11.33
C ARG A 34 -37.63 0.77 -10.64
N CYS A 35 -38.18 1.72 -11.41
CA CYS A 35 -38.74 2.91 -10.80
C CYS A 35 -39.75 2.45 -9.74
N SER A 36 -39.43 2.72 -8.47
CA SER A 36 -40.13 2.17 -7.33
C SER A 36 -41.62 2.60 -7.32
N LEU A 37 -41.90 3.78 -7.91
CA LEU A 37 -43.22 4.31 -8.19
C LEU A 37 -43.95 3.57 -9.31
N ALA A 38 -43.28 3.32 -10.43
CA ALA A 38 -43.87 2.59 -11.55
C ALA A 38 -44.19 1.13 -11.17
N ALA A 39 -43.31 0.48 -10.43
CA ALA A 39 -43.54 -0.88 -9.90
C ALA A 39 -44.78 -0.93 -9.00
N CYS A 40 -44.94 0.05 -8.10
CA CYS A 40 -46.11 0.17 -7.22
C CYS A 40 -47.40 0.44 -8.01
N ALA A 41 -47.38 1.38 -8.95
CA ALA A 41 -48.54 1.71 -9.78
C ALA A 41 -49.00 0.49 -10.60
N LYS A 42 -48.06 -0.23 -11.22
CA LYS A 42 -48.32 -1.42 -12.03
C LYS A 42 -48.85 -2.59 -11.19
N ALA A 43 -48.30 -2.81 -10.00
CA ALA A 43 -48.82 -3.80 -9.04
C ALA A 43 -50.27 -3.51 -8.60
N LYS A 44 -50.64 -2.22 -8.55
CA LYS A 44 -52.00 -1.77 -8.23
C LYS A 44 -52.90 -1.59 -9.47
N GLY A 45 -52.47 -2.01 -10.67
CA GLY A 45 -53.25 -1.90 -11.91
C GLY A 45 -53.41 -0.49 -12.48
N ASN A 46 -52.67 0.51 -11.96
CA ASN A 46 -52.81 1.91 -12.38
C ASN A 46 -51.85 2.26 -13.52
N ARG A 47 -52.28 3.14 -14.44
CA ARG A 47 -51.43 3.67 -15.53
C ARG A 47 -50.58 4.87 -15.09
N SER A 48 -50.96 5.54 -14.01
CA SER A 48 -50.18 6.58 -13.35
C SER A 48 -50.46 6.61 -11.85
N CYS A 49 -49.55 7.19 -11.07
CA CYS A 49 -49.77 7.42 -9.65
C CYS A 49 -50.90 8.42 -9.36
N ALA A 50 -51.31 9.24 -10.33
CA ALA A 50 -52.42 10.19 -10.19
C ALA A 50 -53.79 9.48 -10.11
N GLN A 51 -53.91 8.28 -10.69
CA GLN A 51 -55.13 7.46 -10.62
C GLN A 51 -55.26 6.69 -9.29
N CYS A 52 -54.26 6.78 -8.41
CA CYS A 52 -54.28 6.05 -7.15
C CYS A 52 -55.02 6.85 -6.07
N ILE A 53 -55.97 6.21 -5.39
CA ILE A 53 -56.68 6.73 -4.19
C ILE A 53 -55.72 7.32 -3.15
N TYR A 54 -54.51 6.77 -3.01
CA TYR A 54 -53.52 7.23 -2.02
C TYR A 54 -52.57 8.33 -2.53
N ALA A 55 -52.80 8.91 -3.71
CA ALA A 55 -51.86 9.83 -4.36
C ALA A 55 -51.49 11.05 -3.48
N THR A 56 -52.49 11.66 -2.82
CA THR A 56 -52.34 12.85 -1.96
C THR A 56 -51.47 12.60 -0.73
N GLY A 57 -51.52 11.41 -0.14
CA GLY A 57 -50.74 11.01 1.03
C GLY A 57 -49.43 10.26 0.72
N CYS A 58 -49.17 9.91 -0.54
CA CYS A 58 -48.08 9.01 -0.89
C CYS A 58 -46.69 9.66 -0.74
N GLN A 59 -45.97 9.31 0.33
CA GLN A 59 -44.58 9.75 0.57
C GLN A 59 -43.64 9.40 -0.59
N LYS A 60 -43.87 8.26 -1.24
CA LYS A 60 -43.10 7.81 -2.40
C LYS A 60 -43.28 8.76 -3.58
N LEU A 61 -44.52 9.20 -3.83
CA LEU A 61 -44.84 10.14 -4.90
C LEU A 61 -44.31 11.54 -4.57
N LYS A 62 -44.39 11.98 -3.30
CA LYS A 62 -43.78 13.23 -2.83
C LYS A 62 -42.26 13.27 -3.05
N ARG A 63 -41.58 12.11 -3.00
CA ARG A 63 -40.13 11.99 -3.24
C ARG A 63 -39.73 11.78 -4.71
N LYS A 64 -40.65 11.89 -5.67
CA LYS A 64 -40.38 11.71 -7.11
C LYS A 64 -39.23 12.59 -7.66
N ASP A 65 -39.00 13.75 -7.04
CA ASP A 65 -37.92 14.68 -7.39
C ASP A 65 -36.58 14.28 -6.76
N ARG A 66 -36.62 13.67 -5.57
CA ARG A 66 -35.41 13.29 -4.82
C ARG A 66 -34.77 11.99 -5.34
N GLU A 67 -35.55 11.01 -5.82
CA GLU A 67 -35.00 9.73 -6.30
C GLU A 67 -33.96 9.84 -7.45
N PRO A 68 -34.21 10.59 -8.55
CA PRO A 68 -33.22 10.72 -9.61
C PRO A 68 -31.96 11.47 -9.15
N MET A 69 -32.11 12.46 -8.25
CA MET A 69 -30.98 13.16 -7.65
C MET A 69 -30.16 12.22 -6.75
N ALA A 70 -30.80 11.42 -5.91
CA ALA A 70 -30.12 10.43 -5.08
C ALA A 70 -29.39 9.37 -5.90
N THR A 71 -29.96 8.96 -7.04
CA THR A 71 -29.32 8.01 -7.97
C THR A 71 -28.09 8.64 -8.60
N LEU A 72 -28.18 9.87 -9.10
CA LEU A 72 -27.03 10.58 -9.65
C LEU A 72 -25.92 10.78 -8.60
N GLN A 73 -26.27 11.12 -7.36
CA GLN A 73 -25.31 11.22 -6.27
C GLN A 73 -24.61 9.90 -5.99
N ARG A 74 -25.32 8.76 -5.99
CA ARG A 74 -24.72 7.42 -5.85
C ARG A 74 -23.77 7.10 -6.99
N LEU A 75 -24.19 7.35 -8.23
CA LEU A 75 -23.34 7.13 -9.41
C LEU A 75 -22.08 8.03 -9.37
N HIS A 76 -22.22 9.28 -8.98
CA HIS A 76 -21.08 10.19 -8.80
C HIS A 76 -20.16 9.75 -7.65
N ALA A 77 -20.72 9.27 -6.54
CA ALA A 77 -19.94 8.72 -5.42
C ALA A 77 -19.20 7.44 -5.81
N GLU A 78 -19.85 6.55 -6.56
CA GLU A 78 -19.23 5.34 -7.11
C GLU A 78 -18.15 5.67 -8.14
N ALA A 79 -18.40 6.63 -9.04
CA ALA A 79 -17.43 7.07 -10.04
C ALA A 79 -16.23 7.76 -9.41
N THR A 80 -16.42 8.65 -8.44
CA THR A 80 -15.33 9.29 -7.70
C THR A 80 -14.56 8.27 -6.86
N GLY A 81 -15.23 7.32 -6.22
CA GLY A 81 -14.60 6.21 -5.51
C GLY A 81 -13.74 5.33 -6.43
N LYS A 82 -14.24 4.99 -7.63
CA LYS A 82 -13.48 4.23 -8.64
C LYS A 82 -12.26 5.01 -9.13
N ARG A 83 -12.41 6.30 -9.43
CA ARG A 83 -11.30 7.19 -9.84
C ARG A 83 -10.22 7.26 -8.76
N ARG A 84 -10.60 7.51 -7.50
CA ARG A 84 -9.65 7.54 -6.38
C ARG A 84 -8.86 6.24 -6.23
N LYS A 85 -9.53 5.08 -6.36
CA LYS A 85 -8.85 3.78 -6.31
C LYS A 85 -7.89 3.57 -7.50
N GLN A 86 -8.26 4.05 -8.69
CA GLN A 86 -7.38 3.99 -9.86
C GLN A 86 -6.16 4.91 -9.70
N GLU A 87 -6.35 6.14 -9.24
CA GLU A 87 -5.28 7.10 -8.95
C GLU A 87 -4.33 6.57 -7.87
N GLN A 88 -4.88 6.05 -6.77
CA GLN A 88 -4.14 5.39 -5.71
C GLN A 88 -3.34 4.20 -6.27
N ALA A 89 -3.97 3.34 -7.07
CA ALA A 89 -3.28 2.20 -7.68
C ALA A 89 -2.17 2.63 -8.63
N ALA A 90 -2.37 3.69 -9.41
CA ALA A 90 -1.35 4.24 -10.31
C ALA A 90 -0.16 4.80 -9.53
N PHE A 91 -0.44 5.54 -8.46
CA PHE A 91 0.57 6.11 -7.57
C PHE A 91 1.38 5.01 -6.87
N LEU A 92 0.70 4.09 -6.18
CA LEU A 92 1.33 2.97 -5.48
C LEU A 92 2.10 2.06 -6.45
N GLY A 93 1.50 1.73 -7.60
CA GLY A 93 2.12 0.89 -8.61
C GLY A 93 3.43 1.47 -9.17
N LYS A 94 3.49 2.79 -9.37
CA LYS A 94 4.71 3.49 -9.81
C LYS A 94 5.81 3.43 -8.73
N TRP A 95 5.50 3.85 -7.50
CA TRP A 95 6.52 3.98 -6.45
C TRP A 95 6.95 2.65 -5.84
N LEU A 96 6.05 1.68 -5.68
CA LEU A 96 6.43 0.31 -5.24
C LEU A 96 7.30 -0.39 -6.29
N TRP A 97 7.10 -0.10 -7.58
CA TRP A 97 7.97 -0.61 -8.64
C TRP A 97 9.37 0.00 -8.57
N VAL A 98 9.48 1.30 -8.28
CA VAL A 98 10.78 1.95 -8.03
C VAL A 98 11.46 1.34 -6.80
N LEU A 99 10.73 1.12 -5.70
CA LEU A 99 11.26 0.45 -4.50
C LEU A 99 11.80 -0.96 -4.81
N PHE A 100 11.07 -1.74 -5.62
CA PHE A 100 11.52 -3.05 -6.06
C PHE A 100 12.88 -2.98 -6.78
N TRP A 101 13.03 -2.05 -7.73
CA TRP A 101 14.29 -1.88 -8.45
C TRP A 101 15.41 -1.32 -7.59
N MET A 102 15.09 -0.48 -6.60
CA MET A 102 16.07 0.05 -5.65
C MET A 102 16.61 -1.00 -4.67
N PHE A 103 15.85 -2.05 -4.39
CA PHE A 103 16.32 -3.12 -3.51
C PHE A 103 17.55 -3.87 -4.06
N LEU A 104 17.73 -3.93 -5.38
CA LEU A 104 18.89 -4.60 -5.98
C LEU A 104 20.20 -3.81 -5.76
N PRO A 105 20.28 -2.50 -6.07
CA PRO A 105 21.42 -1.65 -5.71
C PRO A 105 21.77 -1.66 -4.22
N SER A 106 20.78 -1.86 -3.33
CA SER A 106 21.06 -1.91 -1.89
C SER A 106 21.92 -3.11 -1.49
N LEU A 107 21.75 -4.25 -2.18
CA LEU A 107 22.59 -5.43 -1.96
C LEU A 107 24.04 -5.15 -2.37
N VAL A 108 24.24 -4.42 -3.47
CA VAL A 108 25.56 -3.99 -3.93
C VAL A 108 26.18 -2.98 -2.97
N ALA A 109 25.40 -2.03 -2.46
CA ALA A 109 25.85 -1.07 -1.45
C ALA A 109 26.39 -1.78 -0.19
N GLY A 110 25.67 -2.79 0.30
CA GLY A 110 26.08 -3.55 1.47
C GLY A 110 27.41 -4.27 1.29
N LEU A 111 27.65 -4.85 0.10
CA LEU A 111 28.92 -5.48 -0.24
C LEU A 111 30.07 -4.47 -0.32
N LEU A 112 29.85 -3.29 -0.91
CA LEU A 112 30.88 -2.25 -1.04
C LEU A 112 31.35 -1.70 0.31
N THR A 113 30.48 -1.71 1.31
CA THR A 113 30.81 -1.26 2.67
C THR A 113 31.32 -2.39 3.58
N ASP A 114 31.52 -3.61 3.05
CA ASP A 114 31.96 -4.74 3.86
C ASP A 114 33.39 -4.53 4.40
N PRO A 115 33.63 -4.75 5.71
CA PRO A 115 34.95 -4.57 6.32
C PRO A 115 36.04 -5.47 5.72
N THR A 116 35.68 -6.66 5.20
CA THR A 116 36.63 -7.59 4.57
C THR A 116 37.09 -7.05 3.22
N LEU A 117 36.16 -6.53 2.42
CA LEU A 117 36.46 -5.95 1.11
C LEU A 117 37.18 -4.62 1.22
N THR A 118 36.80 -3.78 2.18
CA THR A 118 37.46 -2.48 2.41
C THR A 118 38.86 -2.63 3.03
N ALA A 119 39.12 -3.70 3.78
CA ALA A 119 40.48 -4.04 4.23
C ALA A 119 41.40 -4.41 3.05
N GLN A 120 40.88 -5.08 2.03
CA GLN A 120 41.65 -5.44 0.82
C GLN A 120 41.76 -4.28 -0.17
N PHE A 121 40.72 -3.44 -0.27
CA PHE A 121 40.65 -2.31 -1.19
C PHE A 121 40.20 -1.04 -0.45
N PRO A 122 41.11 -0.33 0.23
CA PRO A 122 40.78 0.85 1.05
C PRO A 122 40.11 1.99 0.26
N GLN A 123 40.39 2.06 -1.04
CA GLN A 123 39.85 3.06 -1.96
C GLN A 123 38.32 2.93 -2.16
N LEU A 124 37.73 1.76 -1.86
CA LEU A 124 36.28 1.51 -2.00
C LEU A 124 35.46 2.01 -0.80
N SER A 125 36.11 2.29 0.34
CA SER A 125 35.42 2.69 1.58
C SER A 125 34.60 3.97 1.40
N LEU A 126 35.21 5.04 0.90
CA LEU A 126 34.57 6.35 0.75
C LEU A 126 33.46 6.31 -0.33
N PRO A 127 33.68 5.77 -1.54
CA PRO A 127 32.60 5.57 -2.52
C PRO A 127 31.45 4.72 -1.98
N GLY A 128 31.75 3.65 -1.25
CA GLY A 128 30.76 2.76 -0.64
C GLY A 128 29.88 3.48 0.39
N THR A 129 30.49 4.26 1.29
CA THR A 129 29.75 5.04 2.29
C THR A 129 28.85 6.09 1.64
N VAL A 130 29.35 6.83 0.65
CA VAL A 130 28.55 7.85 -0.07
C VAL A 130 27.37 7.20 -0.79
N PHE A 131 27.58 6.06 -1.47
CA PHE A 131 26.53 5.33 -2.15
C PHE A 131 25.47 4.79 -1.18
N SER A 132 25.90 4.22 -0.05
CA SER A 132 25.01 3.71 1.01
C SER A 132 24.15 4.83 1.63
N LEU A 133 24.74 6.00 1.85
CA LEU A 133 24.02 7.18 2.35
C LEU A 133 22.99 7.68 1.32
N ALA A 134 23.41 7.83 0.07
CA ALA A 134 22.52 8.25 -1.03
C ALA A 134 21.35 7.27 -1.19
N TYR A 135 21.62 5.96 -1.12
CA TYR A 135 20.60 4.92 -1.13
C TYR A 135 19.62 5.06 0.04
N THR A 136 20.13 5.19 1.27
CA THR A 136 19.32 5.30 2.49
C THR A 136 18.38 6.50 2.44
N VAL A 137 18.90 7.66 2.00
CA VAL A 137 18.10 8.88 1.84
C VAL A 137 17.05 8.70 0.74
N ALA A 138 17.44 8.21 -0.44
CA ALA A 138 16.51 7.98 -1.54
C ALA A 138 15.38 7.00 -1.16
N TYR A 139 15.73 5.90 -0.47
CA TYR A 139 14.78 4.91 0.02
C TYR A 139 13.81 5.51 1.04
N GLY A 140 14.34 6.24 2.03
CA GLY A 140 13.55 6.96 3.02
C GLY A 140 12.61 7.99 2.39
N VAL A 141 13.07 8.75 1.40
CA VAL A 141 12.24 9.72 0.66
C VAL A 141 11.11 9.03 -0.10
N ILE A 142 11.35 7.89 -0.74
CA ILE A 142 10.28 7.17 -1.44
C ILE A 142 9.23 6.64 -0.46
N LEU A 143 9.64 6.16 0.72
CA LEU A 143 8.69 5.81 1.79
C LEU A 143 7.90 7.04 2.25
N LEU A 144 8.54 8.20 2.42
CA LEU A 144 7.82 9.44 2.72
C LEU A 144 6.84 9.84 1.60
N LEU A 145 7.18 9.63 0.33
CA LEU A 145 6.25 9.87 -0.78
C LEU A 145 5.03 8.95 -0.73
N LEU A 146 5.24 7.68 -0.38
CA LEU A 146 4.17 6.70 -0.15
C LEU A 146 3.27 7.05 1.05
N SER A 147 3.69 7.98 1.92
CA SER A 147 2.89 8.37 3.08
C SER A 147 1.55 9.03 2.74
N LYS A 148 1.39 9.50 1.49
CA LYS A 148 0.13 10.03 0.98
C LYS A 148 -1.01 9.01 1.07
N GLU A 149 -0.69 7.72 0.94
CA GLU A 149 -1.66 6.63 0.91
C GLU A 149 -1.75 5.87 2.25
N CYS A 150 -0.66 5.81 3.01
CA CYS A 150 -0.65 5.15 4.31
C CYS A 150 0.31 5.86 5.29
N PRO A 151 -0.15 6.28 6.48
CA PRO A 151 0.68 7.02 7.43
C PRO A 151 1.86 6.21 7.97
N LYS A 152 1.80 4.87 7.92
CA LYS A 152 2.91 4.00 8.38
C LYS A 152 4.18 4.22 7.56
N TYR A 153 4.08 4.51 6.26
CA TYR A 153 5.25 4.80 5.46
C TYR A 153 5.94 6.11 5.85
N LYS A 154 5.21 7.09 6.42
CA LYS A 154 5.81 8.31 6.98
C LYS A 154 6.81 7.97 8.07
N LEU A 155 6.37 7.13 9.01
CA LEU A 155 7.17 6.72 10.15
C LEU A 155 8.30 5.78 9.72
N ALA A 156 8.05 4.88 8.76
CA ALA A 156 9.09 4.05 8.17
C ALA A 156 10.21 4.90 7.55
N GLY A 157 9.87 5.86 6.67
CA GLY A 157 10.84 6.74 6.02
C GLY A 157 11.62 7.61 7.02
N ALA A 158 10.95 8.17 8.03
CA ALA A 158 11.60 8.94 9.07
C ALA A 158 12.59 8.11 9.89
N PHE A 159 12.21 6.89 10.30
CA PHE A 159 13.10 6.00 11.05
C PHE A 159 14.26 5.46 10.20
N VAL A 160 14.07 5.20 8.91
CA VAL A 160 15.17 4.85 7.99
C VAL A 160 16.21 5.97 7.96
N ILE A 161 15.79 7.22 7.76
CA ILE A 161 16.71 8.36 7.67
C ILE A 161 17.39 8.62 9.01
N ALA A 162 16.63 8.62 10.11
CA ALA A 162 17.18 8.81 11.45
C ALA A 162 18.17 7.70 11.82
N GLY A 163 17.83 6.44 11.56
CA GLY A 163 18.71 5.29 11.77
C GLY A 163 19.99 5.37 10.93
N GLY A 164 19.87 5.81 9.67
CA GLY A 164 21.02 6.08 8.79
C GLY A 164 21.98 7.13 9.38
N LEU A 165 21.46 8.24 9.90
CA LEU A 165 22.28 9.28 10.54
C LEU A 165 22.95 8.79 11.82
N VAL A 166 22.23 8.02 12.65
CA VAL A 166 22.80 7.39 13.86
C VAL A 166 23.92 6.41 13.49
N GLY A 167 23.75 5.67 12.39
CA GLY A 167 24.76 4.73 11.88
C GLY A 167 26.07 5.39 11.44
N LEU A 168 26.09 6.71 11.17
CA LEU A 168 27.30 7.44 10.83
C LEU A 168 28.10 7.91 12.05
N LEU A 169 27.49 7.93 13.24
CA LEU A 169 28.14 8.44 14.47
C LEU A 169 29.46 7.71 14.80
N PRO A 170 29.57 6.37 14.67
CA PRO A 170 30.83 5.68 14.90
C PRO A 170 31.98 6.17 14.02
N SER A 171 31.69 6.56 12.78
CA SER A 171 32.69 7.04 11.82
C SER A 171 33.20 8.45 12.11
N LEU A 172 32.52 9.20 12.98
CA LEU A 172 32.90 10.55 13.39
C LEU A 172 33.79 10.55 14.65
N ILE A 173 33.92 9.42 15.33
CA ILE A 173 34.68 9.28 16.57
C ILE A 173 36.05 8.68 16.24
N SER A 174 37.12 9.30 16.73
CA SER A 174 38.48 8.81 16.55
C SER A 174 38.67 7.43 17.19
N ALA A 175 39.39 6.53 16.52
CA ALA A 175 39.70 5.18 17.00
C ALA A 175 40.36 5.16 18.40
N ALA A 176 41.04 6.24 18.79
CA ALA A 176 41.67 6.39 20.10
C ALA A 176 40.68 6.54 21.28
N GLN A 177 39.42 6.89 21.01
CA GLN A 177 38.35 7.04 22.01
C GLN A 177 37.30 5.92 21.94
N TYR A 178 37.49 4.98 21.02
CA TYR A 178 36.50 3.94 20.72
C TYR A 178 36.74 2.69 21.56
N ASN A 179 36.09 2.61 22.73
CA ASN A 179 36.02 1.37 23.51
C ASN A 179 34.73 0.58 23.21
N SER A 180 34.79 -0.74 23.37
CA SER A 180 33.72 -1.66 22.98
C SER A 180 32.36 -1.32 23.63
N SER A 181 32.35 -0.77 24.84
CA SER A 181 31.12 -0.37 25.54
C SER A 181 30.42 0.84 24.92
N LEU A 182 31.18 1.85 24.47
CA LEU A 182 30.64 3.05 23.82
C LEU A 182 30.10 2.73 22.41
N SER A 183 30.75 1.78 21.72
CA SER A 183 30.27 1.26 20.43
C SER A 183 28.86 0.65 20.53
N LEU A 184 28.63 -0.15 21.56
CA LEU A 184 27.35 -0.82 21.81
C LEU A 184 26.25 0.19 22.17
N LEU A 185 26.56 1.17 23.03
CA LEU A 185 25.63 2.24 23.39
C LEU A 185 25.21 3.11 22.19
N LEU A 186 26.11 3.36 21.23
CA LEU A 186 25.83 4.15 20.03
C LEU A 186 25.03 3.38 18.98
N THR A 187 25.23 2.06 18.89
CA THR A 187 24.62 1.21 17.86
C THR A 187 23.23 0.70 18.23
N LEU A 188 22.94 0.51 19.52
CA LEU A 188 21.63 0.04 20.01
C LEU A 188 20.45 0.95 19.58
N PRO A 189 20.52 2.29 19.69
CA PRO A 189 19.45 3.16 19.19
C PRO A 189 19.24 3.01 17.67
N GLY A 190 20.33 2.87 16.91
CA GLY A 190 20.26 2.64 15.46
C GLY A 190 19.56 1.33 15.12
N LEU A 191 19.85 0.26 15.86
CA LEU A 191 19.18 -1.04 15.72
C LEU A 191 17.67 -0.92 16.03
N ALA A 192 17.31 -0.26 17.13
CA ALA A 192 15.92 -0.04 17.51
C ALA A 192 15.14 0.73 16.42
N LEU A 193 15.74 1.80 15.88
CA LEU A 193 15.17 2.56 14.77
C LEU A 193 15.02 1.72 13.51
N SER A 194 16.00 0.86 13.19
CA SER A 194 15.93 -0.05 12.04
C SER A 194 14.79 -1.06 12.17
N ILE A 195 14.62 -1.67 13.35
CA ILE A 195 13.52 -2.60 13.64
C ILE A 195 12.17 -1.87 13.53
N ALA A 196 12.06 -0.67 14.11
CA ALA A 196 10.85 0.14 14.03
C ALA A 196 10.52 0.56 12.58
N ALA A 197 11.53 0.93 11.79
CA ALA A 197 11.37 1.26 10.38
C ALA A 197 10.82 0.08 9.58
N GLN A 198 11.41 -1.10 9.76
CA GLN A 198 10.98 -2.33 9.09
C GLN A 198 9.56 -2.73 9.50
N PHE A 199 9.22 -2.67 10.79
CA PHE A 199 7.86 -2.90 11.27
C PHE A 199 6.86 -2.02 10.52
N MET A 200 7.13 -0.71 10.44
CA MET A 200 6.24 0.23 9.79
C MET A 200 6.13 0.02 8.28
N GLU A 201 7.22 -0.36 7.62
CA GLU A 201 7.24 -0.68 6.20
C GLU A 201 6.39 -1.93 5.88
N PHE A 202 6.62 -3.04 6.58
CA PHE A 202 5.90 -4.30 6.34
C PHE A 202 4.41 -4.14 6.61
N TYR A 203 4.06 -3.47 7.71
CA TYR A 203 2.66 -3.18 8.00
C TYR A 203 2.05 -2.17 7.03
N GLY A 204 2.82 -1.20 6.53
CA GLY A 204 2.42 -0.28 5.46
C GLY A 204 2.04 -1.04 4.19
N HIS A 205 2.89 -1.98 3.74
CA HIS A 205 2.60 -2.87 2.63
C HIS A 205 1.34 -3.69 2.87
N SER A 206 1.20 -4.29 4.06
CA SER A 206 0.02 -5.08 4.39
C SER A 206 -1.27 -4.24 4.31
N GLN A 207 -1.25 -3.00 4.81
CA GLN A 207 -2.44 -2.16 4.92
C GLN A 207 -2.92 -1.65 3.56
N VAL A 208 -2.00 -1.27 2.66
CA VAL A 208 -2.40 -0.80 1.32
C VAL A 208 -2.99 -1.93 0.47
N ILE A 209 -2.55 -3.17 0.68
CA ILE A 209 -3.00 -4.35 -0.08
C ILE A 209 -4.30 -4.95 0.45
N GLU A 210 -4.55 -4.82 1.75
CA GLU A 210 -5.68 -5.44 2.45
C GLU A 210 -7.04 -5.29 1.72
N PRO A 211 -7.40 -4.10 1.16
CA PRO A 211 -8.67 -3.94 0.43
C PRO A 211 -8.76 -4.71 -0.89
N TYR A 212 -7.63 -5.17 -1.44
CA TYR A 212 -7.52 -5.77 -2.76
C TYR A 212 -7.18 -7.26 -2.72
N HIS A 213 -6.33 -7.68 -1.77
CA HIS A 213 -5.83 -9.06 -1.73
C HIS A 213 -5.42 -9.50 -0.30
N ASN A 214 -6.39 -9.97 0.48
CA ASN A 214 -6.22 -10.28 1.91
C ASN A 214 -5.08 -11.29 2.20
N THR A 215 -4.94 -12.35 1.40
CA THR A 215 -3.92 -13.38 1.64
C THR A 215 -2.49 -12.85 1.48
N LEU A 216 -2.26 -11.88 0.59
CA LEU A 216 -0.94 -11.26 0.40
C LEU A 216 -0.64 -10.28 1.54
N SER A 217 -1.66 -9.58 2.05
CA SER A 217 -1.54 -8.74 3.25
C SER A 217 -1.12 -9.55 4.47
N LEU A 218 -1.73 -10.72 4.70
CA LEU A 218 -1.36 -11.63 5.79
C LEU A 218 0.08 -12.15 5.64
N ARG A 219 0.50 -12.49 4.42
CA ARG A 219 1.88 -12.93 4.14
C ARG A 219 2.92 -11.86 4.48
N TRP A 220 2.62 -10.56 4.29
CA TRP A 220 3.50 -9.47 4.74
C TRP A 220 3.64 -9.43 6.26
N LYS A 221 2.54 -9.58 7.00
CA LYS A 221 2.57 -9.63 8.47
C LYS A 221 3.36 -10.85 8.97
N GLN A 222 3.17 -12.01 8.34
CA GLN A 222 3.93 -13.22 8.67
C GLN A 222 5.42 -13.07 8.34
N LEU A 223 5.76 -12.44 7.21
CA LEU A 223 7.15 -12.19 6.82
C LEU A 223 7.86 -11.30 7.85
N TRP A 224 7.16 -10.30 8.40
CA TRP A 224 7.69 -9.48 9.49
C TRP A 224 8.01 -10.31 10.74
N THR A 225 7.11 -11.19 11.17
CA THR A 225 7.33 -12.04 12.36
C THR A 225 8.59 -12.89 12.20
N TRP A 226 8.75 -13.54 11.05
CA TRP A 226 9.95 -14.33 10.76
C TRP A 226 11.22 -13.48 10.69
N ASN A 227 11.14 -12.30 10.08
CA ASN A 227 12.26 -11.37 10.01
C ASN A 227 12.71 -10.90 11.39
N LEU A 228 11.76 -10.60 12.28
CA LEU A 228 12.06 -10.24 13.68
C LEU A 228 12.72 -11.40 14.43
N ILE A 229 12.16 -12.61 14.33
CA ILE A 229 12.73 -13.81 14.97
C ILE A 229 14.18 -14.02 14.50
N LEU A 230 14.43 -14.03 13.19
CA LEU A 230 15.78 -14.23 12.67
C LEU A 230 16.75 -13.11 13.05
N THR A 231 16.27 -11.86 13.11
CA THR A 231 17.07 -10.73 13.60
C THR A 231 17.51 -10.94 15.05
N LEU A 232 16.59 -11.40 15.91
CA LEU A 232 16.88 -11.72 17.31
C LEU A 232 17.82 -12.92 17.44
N VAL A 233 17.67 -13.95 16.61
CA VAL A 233 18.57 -15.11 16.59
C VAL A 233 19.98 -14.71 16.15
N ASN A 234 20.13 -13.86 15.13
CA ASN A 234 21.43 -13.33 14.71
C ASN A 234 22.09 -12.51 15.84
N PHE A 235 21.31 -11.67 16.54
CA PHE A 235 21.81 -10.92 17.68
C PHE A 235 22.26 -11.86 18.83
N ALA A 236 21.45 -12.86 19.17
CA ALA A 236 21.77 -13.86 20.19
C ALA A 236 23.01 -14.70 19.81
N SER A 237 23.17 -15.04 18.53
CA SER A 237 24.37 -15.71 18.01
C SER A 237 25.63 -14.85 18.21
N GLY A 238 25.55 -13.53 17.98
CA GLY A 238 26.64 -12.60 18.27
C GLY A 238 27.04 -12.57 19.75
N LEU A 239 26.07 -12.60 20.67
CA LEU A 239 26.34 -12.73 22.10
C LEU A 239 26.96 -14.10 22.43
N LEU A 240 26.45 -15.17 21.82
CA LEU A 240 26.94 -16.53 22.02
C LEU A 240 28.39 -16.71 21.56
N LEU A 241 28.83 -16.02 20.50
CA LEU A 241 30.23 -16.00 20.06
C LEU A 241 31.19 -15.55 21.17
N SER A 242 30.72 -14.70 22.09
CA SER A 242 31.51 -14.22 23.23
C SER A 242 31.72 -15.30 24.30
N VAL A 243 30.86 -16.32 24.34
CA VAL A 243 30.91 -17.45 25.28
C VAL A 243 31.53 -18.68 24.63
N SER A 244 31.08 -19.00 23.41
CA SER A 244 31.55 -20.12 22.60
C SER A 244 31.54 -19.77 21.12
N TRP A 245 32.74 -19.68 20.54
CA TRP A 245 32.96 -19.47 19.12
C TRP A 245 32.19 -20.46 18.24
N PHE A 246 32.26 -21.76 18.56
CA PHE A 246 31.72 -22.80 17.68
C PHE A 246 30.19 -22.74 17.59
N PHE A 247 29.49 -22.71 18.72
CA PHE A 247 28.03 -22.67 18.73
C PHE A 247 27.49 -21.33 18.21
N GLY A 248 28.14 -20.22 18.57
CA GLY A 248 27.79 -18.90 18.05
C GLY A 248 27.86 -18.87 16.53
N LEU A 249 28.95 -19.37 15.95
CA LEU A 249 29.16 -19.36 14.50
C LEU A 249 28.15 -20.24 13.75
N VAL A 250 27.93 -21.48 14.21
CA VAL A 250 26.97 -22.40 13.56
C VAL A 250 25.55 -21.80 13.57
N LEU A 251 25.10 -21.27 14.72
CA LEU A 251 23.78 -20.65 14.83
C LEU A 251 23.66 -19.41 13.93
N GLY A 252 24.71 -18.58 13.89
CA GLY A 252 24.74 -17.36 13.08
C GLY A 252 24.71 -17.64 11.59
N LEU A 253 25.44 -18.65 11.11
CA LEU A 253 25.41 -19.06 9.71
C LEU A 253 24.02 -19.55 9.30
N LEU A 254 23.40 -20.43 10.09
CA LEU A 254 22.05 -20.93 9.81
C LEU A 254 21.02 -19.79 9.77
N ALA A 255 21.08 -18.88 10.74
CA ALA A 255 20.19 -17.73 10.80
C ALA A 255 20.41 -16.75 9.64
N SER A 256 21.66 -16.57 9.20
CA SER A 256 22.01 -15.72 8.05
C SER A 256 21.48 -16.32 6.73
N VAL A 257 21.63 -17.62 6.52
CA VAL A 257 21.07 -18.32 5.34
C VAL A 257 19.54 -18.19 5.32
N ALA A 258 18.88 -18.40 6.46
CA ALA A 258 17.43 -18.20 6.56
C ALA A 258 17.02 -16.73 6.30
N SER A 259 17.82 -15.77 6.77
CA SER A 259 17.57 -14.34 6.54
C SER A 259 17.68 -13.98 5.06
N LEU A 260 18.64 -14.57 4.34
CA LEU A 260 18.77 -14.43 2.89
C LEU A 260 17.52 -14.94 2.16
N ALA A 261 16.98 -16.08 2.56
CA ALA A 261 15.72 -16.60 2.01
C ALA A 261 14.54 -15.63 2.26
N LEU A 262 14.45 -15.02 3.44
CA LEU A 262 13.43 -14.00 3.73
C LEU A 262 13.60 -12.74 2.89
N LEU A 263 14.84 -12.31 2.60
CA LEU A 263 15.10 -11.18 1.70
C LEU A 263 14.59 -11.46 0.28
N VAL A 264 14.81 -12.68 -0.23
CA VAL A 264 14.25 -13.10 -1.53
C VAL A 264 12.72 -13.10 -1.48
N LEU A 265 12.11 -13.62 -0.41
CA LEU A 265 10.65 -13.59 -0.25
C LEU A 265 10.11 -12.15 -0.16
N LYS A 266 10.80 -11.25 0.56
CA LYS A 266 10.48 -9.82 0.61
C LYS A 266 10.46 -9.22 -0.78
N LEU A 267 11.49 -9.50 -1.59
CA LEU A 267 11.59 -9.01 -2.96
C LEU A 267 10.46 -9.56 -3.85
N VAL A 268 10.16 -10.86 -3.76
CA VAL A 268 9.05 -11.50 -4.50
C VAL A 268 7.71 -10.90 -4.08
N TYR A 269 7.50 -10.68 -2.79
CA TYR A 269 6.27 -10.07 -2.31
C TYR A 269 6.16 -8.64 -2.81
N LEU A 270 7.20 -7.81 -2.68
CA LEU A 270 7.23 -6.43 -3.17
C LEU A 270 6.97 -6.34 -4.68
N TYR A 271 7.54 -7.25 -5.46
CA TYR A 271 7.23 -7.38 -6.87
C TYR A 271 5.74 -7.66 -7.12
N ARG A 272 5.16 -8.65 -6.41
CA ARG A 272 3.73 -8.98 -6.52
C ARG A 272 2.82 -7.83 -6.09
N THR A 273 3.19 -7.07 -5.05
CA THR A 273 2.43 -5.89 -4.61
C THR A 273 2.45 -4.81 -5.69
N ALA A 274 3.63 -4.51 -6.24
CA ALA A 274 3.80 -3.53 -7.30
C ALA A 274 3.02 -3.94 -8.56
N GLN A 275 3.10 -5.20 -8.97
CA GLN A 275 2.36 -5.72 -10.11
C GLN A 275 0.85 -5.63 -9.94
N LEU A 276 0.32 -5.99 -8.76
CA LEU A 276 -1.10 -5.90 -8.45
C LEU A 276 -1.62 -4.46 -8.65
N PHE A 277 -0.91 -3.47 -8.10
CA PHE A 277 -1.31 -2.07 -8.24
C PHE A 277 -1.14 -1.55 -9.67
N ARG A 278 -0.07 -1.94 -10.38
CA ARG A 278 0.11 -1.58 -11.79
C ARG A 278 -0.99 -2.15 -12.68
N GLU A 279 -1.45 -3.37 -12.42
CA GLU A 279 -2.57 -3.98 -13.13
C GLU A 279 -3.88 -3.22 -12.86
N LYS A 280 -4.17 -2.90 -11.60
CA LYS A 280 -5.34 -2.10 -11.22
C LYS A 280 -5.32 -0.68 -11.81
N ALA A 281 -4.13 -0.15 -12.04
CA ALA A 281 -3.92 1.16 -12.65
C ALA A 281 -3.92 1.15 -14.19
N GLY A 282 -3.93 -0.03 -14.83
CA GLY A 282 -3.75 -0.13 -16.29
C GLY A 282 -2.35 0.25 -16.77
N LEU A 283 -1.35 0.25 -15.88
CA LEU A 283 0.06 0.64 -16.14
C LEU A 283 0.96 -0.53 -16.54
N ARG A 284 0.38 -1.68 -16.92
CA ARG A 284 1.17 -2.73 -17.57
C ARG A 284 1.62 -2.19 -18.94
N PRO A 285 2.88 -2.42 -19.35
CA PRO A 285 3.19 -2.38 -20.77
C PRO A 285 2.24 -3.36 -21.45
N GLN A 286 1.47 -2.90 -22.43
CA GLN A 286 0.86 -3.79 -23.42
C GLN A 286 2.02 -4.50 -24.13
N GLY A 287 2.46 -5.64 -23.60
CA GLY A 287 3.67 -6.29 -24.09
C GLY A 287 4.30 -7.23 -23.08
N ARG A 288 3.79 -8.46 -23.05
CA ARG A 288 4.51 -9.57 -23.65
C ARG A 288 3.54 -10.73 -23.98
N PRO A 289 3.90 -11.56 -24.98
CA PRO A 289 2.99 -12.45 -25.72
C PRO A 289 2.29 -13.48 -24.84
#